data_AF-A0A4Q3Y654-F1
#
_entry.id   AF-A0A4Q3Y654-F1
#
_cell.length_a   1.000
_cell.length_b   1.000
_cell.length_c   1.000
_cell.angle_alpha   90.00
_cell.angle_beta   90.00
_cell.angle_gamma   90.00
#
_symmetry.space_group_name_H-M   'P 1'
#
loop_
_entity.id
_entity.type
_entity.pdbx_description
1 polymer ?
#
loop_
_entity_poly.entity_id
_entity_poly.type
_entity_poly.pdbx_seq_one_letter_code
_entity_poly.pdbx_strand_id
1 'polypeptide(L)'
;MSTVNNGDPMEAIIADALDAIGMAYVRDFGGGNPSGLDFLLTESGIEIEVKRLHSPRIAVQMSRAEHVIAIQGDKAVRFFAALLSRSGYCRARD
;
A
#
# COMPACT_ATOMS: atom_id res chain seq x y z
N MET A 1 6.04 24.06 9.31
CA MET A 1 6.20 22.72 9.93
C MET A 1 4.82 22.24 10.31
N SER A 2 4.26 21.27 9.57
CA SER A 2 2.94 20.69 9.86
C SER A 2 3.12 19.18 10.01
N THR A 3 3.18 18.71 11.25
CA THR A 3 3.17 17.28 11.59
C THR A 3 1.72 16.84 11.74
N VAL A 4 1.18 16.18 10.72
CA VAL A 4 0.03 15.28 10.87
C VAL A 4 0.35 14.02 10.08
N ASN A 5 0.80 12.98 10.77
CA ASN A 5 0.97 11.65 10.19
C ASN A 5 0.25 10.67 11.11
N ASN A 6 -1.05 10.45 10.85
CA ASN A 6 -1.91 9.51 11.58
C ASN A 6 -2.08 8.18 10.80
N GLY A 7 -1.11 7.79 9.98
CA GLY A 7 -1.09 6.48 9.30
C GLY A 7 -0.32 5.43 10.12
N ASP A 8 -0.62 4.15 9.94
CA ASP A 8 0.16 3.06 10.54
C ASP A 8 1.63 3.16 10.07
N PRO A 9 2.64 3.05 10.96
CA PRO A 9 4.05 3.09 10.57
C PRO A 9 4.45 2.14 9.45
N MET A 10 3.76 1.01 9.29
CA MET A 10 4.01 0.07 8.20
C MET A 10 3.43 0.54 6.87
N GLU A 11 2.27 1.20 6.86
CA GLU A 11 1.77 1.85 5.66
C GLU A 11 2.74 2.94 5.18
N ALA A 12 3.32 3.71 6.11
CA ALA A 12 4.31 4.71 5.76
C ALA A 12 5.52 4.11 5.00
N ILE A 13 5.99 2.93 5.40
CA ILE A 13 7.08 2.23 4.71
C ILE A 13 6.69 1.87 3.27
N ILE A 14 5.43 1.46 3.04
CA ILE A 14 4.94 1.14 1.70
C ILE A 14 4.78 2.42 0.87
N ALA A 15 4.19 3.47 1.43
CA ALA A 15 4.02 4.77 0.78
C ALA A 15 5.37 5.33 0.32
N ASP A 16 6.37 5.38 1.21
CA ASP A 16 7.72 5.86 0.90
C ASP A 16 8.37 5.04 -0.23
N ALA A 17 8.16 3.72 -0.25
CA ALA A 17 8.72 2.84 -1.28
C ALA A 17 8.04 3.04 -2.65
N LEU A 18 6.72 3.24 -2.68
CA LEU A 18 5.96 3.55 -3.89
C LEU A 18 6.35 4.92 -4.45
N ASP A 19 6.47 5.93 -3.58
CA ASP A 19 6.92 7.28 -3.93
C ASP A 19 8.33 7.24 -4.53
N ALA A 20 9.25 6.49 -3.92
CA ALA A 20 10.63 6.39 -4.37
C ALA A 20 10.79 5.82 -5.79
N ILE A 21 9.86 4.99 -6.25
CA ILE A 21 9.85 4.43 -7.61
C ILE A 21 8.91 5.18 -8.56
N GLY A 22 8.24 6.23 -8.08
CA GLY A 22 7.30 7.04 -8.86
C GLY A 22 6.02 6.30 -9.26
N MET A 23 5.62 5.28 -8.51
CA MET A 23 4.38 4.54 -8.74
C MET A 23 3.19 5.35 -8.24
N ALA A 24 2.17 5.55 -9.08
CA ALA A 24 1.00 6.33 -8.72
C ALA A 24 0.01 5.50 -7.88
N TYR A 25 -0.46 6.07 -6.76
CA TYR A 25 -1.41 5.43 -5.87
C TYR A 25 -2.34 6.43 -5.16
N VAL A 26 -3.45 5.91 -4.63
CA VAL A 26 -4.37 6.60 -3.70
C VAL A 26 -4.32 5.88 -2.35
N ARG A 27 -4.33 6.63 -1.24
CA ARG A 27 -4.41 6.08 0.12
C ARG A 27 -5.82 6.17 0.68
N ASP A 28 -6.18 5.22 1.54
CA ASP A 28 -7.42 5.34 2.32
C ASP A 28 -7.25 6.18 3.59
N PHE A 29 -7.07 7.49 3.45
CA PHE A 29 -7.15 8.41 4.59
C PHE A 29 -8.61 8.83 4.85
N GLY A 30 -9.37 7.94 5.49
CA GLY A 30 -10.74 8.25 5.92
C GLY A 30 -11.77 8.23 4.78
N GLY A 31 -11.67 7.28 3.85
CA GLY A 31 -12.59 7.11 2.72
C GLY A 31 -12.03 7.59 1.38
N GLY A 32 -10.71 7.78 1.28
CA GLY A 32 -10.05 8.21 0.05
C GLY A 32 -9.98 7.11 -1.02
N ASN A 33 -10.01 5.85 -0.59
CA ASN A 33 -10.02 4.69 -1.47
C ASN A 33 -11.43 4.03 -1.46
N PRO A 34 -12.12 3.87 -2.60
CA PRO A 34 -13.47 3.28 -2.64
C PRO A 34 -13.59 1.88 -2.04
N SER A 35 -12.53 1.05 -2.11
CA SER A 35 -12.51 -0.29 -1.50
C SER A 35 -12.31 -0.26 0.03
N GLY A 36 -11.82 0.87 0.55
CA GLY A 36 -11.40 1.03 1.93
C GLY A 36 -10.18 0.17 2.30
N LEU A 37 -9.35 -0.18 1.30
CA LEU A 37 -8.04 -0.81 1.48
C LEU A 37 -6.94 0.25 1.51
N ASP A 38 -5.82 -0.06 2.14
CA ASP A 38 -4.83 0.95 2.50
C ASP A 38 -4.27 1.72 1.27
N PHE A 39 -4.07 1.04 0.13
CA PHE A 39 -3.61 1.66 -1.12
C PHE A 39 -4.29 1.10 -2.38
N LEU A 40 -4.63 1.98 -3.33
CA LEU A 40 -4.99 1.63 -4.71
C LEU A 40 -3.89 2.09 -5.66
N LEU A 41 -3.27 1.17 -6.40
CA LEU A 41 -2.32 1.49 -7.47
C LEU A 41 -3.09 1.90 -8.73
N THR A 42 -3.10 3.20 -9.05
CA THR A 42 -4.07 3.77 -10.00
C THR A 42 -3.87 3.31 -11.45
N GLU A 43 -2.64 2.94 -11.82
CA GLU A 43 -2.33 2.50 -13.19
C GLU A 43 -2.70 1.04 -13.43
N SER A 44 -2.63 0.19 -12.41
CA SER A 44 -2.87 -1.25 -12.53
C SER A 44 -4.21 -1.72 -11.96
N GLY A 45 -4.88 -0.89 -11.15
CA GLY A 45 -6.09 -1.27 -10.44
C GLY A 45 -5.86 -2.29 -9.32
N ILE A 46 -4.60 -2.49 -8.91
CA ILE A 46 -4.23 -3.41 -7.82
C ILE A 46 -4.35 -2.69 -6.49
N GLU A 47 -4.98 -3.34 -5.52
CA GLU A 47 -5.10 -2.87 -4.15
C GLU A 47 -4.00 -3.47 -3.27
N ILE A 48 -3.55 -2.73 -2.26
CA ILE A 48 -2.61 -3.20 -1.24
C ILE A 48 -3.25 -3.00 0.13
N GLU A 49 -3.24 -4.06 0.94
CA GLU A 49 -3.67 -4.03 2.33
C GLU A 49 -2.49 -4.41 3.23
N VAL A 50 -2.17 -3.55 4.20
CA VAL A 50 -1.08 -3.70 5.17
C VAL A 50 -1.65 -3.97 6.55
N LYS A 51 -1.19 -5.06 7.18
CA LYS A 51 -1.67 -5.44 8.52
C LYS A 51 -0.53 -5.86 9.44
N ARG A 52 -0.60 -5.46 10.71
CA ARG A 52 0.42 -5.85 11.71
C ARG A 52 0.33 -7.33 12.06
N LEU A 53 -0.90 -7.80 12.23
CA LEU A 53 -1.25 -9.13 12.71
C LEU A 53 -2.40 -9.69 11.87
N HIS A 54 -2.51 -11.01 11.88
CA HIS A 54 -3.66 -11.69 11.29
C HIS A 54 -4.93 -11.38 12.10
N SER A 55 -6.04 -11.17 11.39
CA SER A 55 -7.36 -11.15 11.98
C SER A 55 -8.39 -11.65 10.96
N PRO A 56 -9.54 -12.21 11.37
CA PRO A 56 -10.62 -12.57 10.45
C PRO A 56 -11.12 -11.41 9.59
N ARG A 57 -10.95 -10.17 10.07
CA ARG A 57 -11.32 -8.94 9.36
C ARG A 57 -10.58 -8.79 8.02
N ILE A 58 -9.34 -9.29 7.89
CA ILE A 58 -8.57 -9.16 6.65
C ILE A 58 -9.26 -9.85 5.47
N ALA A 59 -9.89 -11.02 5.69
CA ALA A 59 -10.59 -11.74 4.65
C ALA A 59 -11.80 -10.94 4.12
N VAL A 60 -12.53 -10.27 5.02
CA VAL A 60 -13.68 -9.42 4.68
C VAL A 60 -13.24 -8.14 3.96
N GLN A 61 -12.06 -7.61 4.29
CA GLN A 61 -11.51 -6.45 3.59
C GLN A 61 -11.04 -6.85 2.18
N MET A 62 -10.28 -7.94 2.07
CA MET A 62 -9.79 -8.44 0.78
C MET A 62 -10.92 -8.83 -0.17
N SER A 63 -12.08 -9.27 0.32
CA SER A 63 -13.23 -9.59 -0.54
C SER A 63 -13.87 -8.36 -1.21
N ARG A 64 -13.44 -7.14 -0.88
CA ARG A 64 -13.96 -5.89 -1.47
C ARG A 64 -13.31 -5.53 -2.80
N ALA A 65 -12.24 -6.21 -3.17
CA ALA A 65 -11.51 -6.00 -4.41
C ALA A 65 -11.05 -7.33 -5.01
N GLU A 66 -10.93 -7.37 -6.34
CA GLU A 66 -10.55 -8.59 -7.06
C GLU A 66 -9.03 -8.85 -7.03
N HIS A 67 -8.23 -7.79 -7.07
CA HIS A 67 -6.78 -7.86 -7.16
C HIS A 67 -6.13 -7.22 -5.95
N VAL A 68 -5.74 -8.03 -4.96
CA VAL A 68 -5.22 -7.56 -3.69
C VAL A 68 -3.85 -8.16 -3.37
N ILE A 69 -2.89 -7.30 -3.05
CA ILE A 69 -1.63 -7.66 -2.39
C ILE A 69 -1.81 -7.45 -0.88
N ALA A 70 -1.96 -8.54 -0.13
CA ALA A 70 -2.02 -8.47 1.33
C ALA A 70 -0.63 -8.68 1.94
N ILE A 71 -0.19 -7.73 2.76
CA ILE A 71 1.14 -7.75 3.38
C ILE A 71 0.97 -7.74 4.90
N GLN A 72 1.42 -8.80 5.56
CA GLN A 72 1.25 -8.97 6.99
C GLN A 72 2.59 -9.02 7.75
N GLY A 73 2.74 -8.12 8.73
CA GLY A 73 3.87 -8.06 9.65
C GLY A 73 5.07 -7.25 9.12
N ASP A 74 5.81 -6.64 10.05
CA ASP A 74 6.89 -5.69 9.76
C ASP A 74 7.95 -6.25 8.80
N LYS A 75 8.38 -7.50 8.97
CA LYS A 75 9.38 -8.12 8.08
C LYS A 75 8.89 -8.25 6.63
N ALA A 76 7.61 -8.59 6.43
CA ALA A 76 7.03 -8.71 5.09
C ALA A 76 6.91 -7.34 4.42
N VAL A 77 6.50 -6.33 5.17
CA VAL A 77 6.42 -4.92 4.72
C VAL A 77 7.78 -4.42 4.25
N ARG A 78 8.82 -4.60 5.07
CA ARG A 78 10.20 -4.19 4.72
C ARG A 78 10.74 -4.96 3.52
N PHE A 79 10.46 -6.26 3.45
CA PHE A 79 10.88 -7.08 2.33
C PHE A 79 10.22 -6.64 1.02
N PHE A 80 8.91 -6.39 1.05
CA PHE A 80 8.18 -5.90 -0.12
C PHE A 80 8.65 -4.51 -0.56
N ALA A 81 8.87 -3.58 0.38
CA ALA A 81 9.49 -2.29 0.08
C ALA A 81 10.85 -2.44 -0.61
N ALA A 82 11.70 -3.37 -0.15
CA ALA A 82 12.98 -3.65 -0.79
C ALA A 82 12.84 -4.27 -2.20
N LEU A 83 11.79 -5.08 -2.44
CA LEU A 83 11.47 -5.58 -3.78
C LEU A 83 11.04 -4.45 -4.71
N LEU A 84 10.18 -3.54 -4.25
CA LEU A 84 9.75 -2.37 -5.02
C LEU A 84 10.97 -1.57 -5.49
N SER A 85 11.89 -1.24 -4.59
CA SER A 85 13.13 -0.51 -4.92
C SER A 85 14.03 -1.22 -5.93
N ARG A 86 13.86 -2.53 -6.13
CA ARG A 86 14.66 -3.36 -7.06
C ARG A 86 13.88 -3.83 -8.29
N SER A 87 12.60 -3.45 -8.40
CA SER A 87 11.68 -3.97 -9.41
C SER A 87 12.06 -3.57 -10.85
N GLY A 88 12.88 -2.54 -11.00
CA GLY A 88 13.14 -1.92 -12.31
C GLY A 88 11.93 -1.14 -12.84
N TYR A 89 10.86 -1.00 -12.05
CA TYR A 89 9.75 -0.11 -12.38
C TYR A 89 10.28 1.33 -12.40
N CYS A 90 10.32 1.90 -13.59
CA CYS A 90 10.50 3.32 -13.82
C CYS A 90 9.27 3.77 -14.58
N ARG A 91 8.44 4.63 -13.98
CA ARG A 91 7.40 5.31 -14.74
C ARG A 91 8.05 5.94 -15.97
N ALA A 92 7.56 5.59 -17.16
CA ALA A 92 8.03 6.24 -18.39
C ALA A 92 7.86 7.75 -18.18
N ARG A 93 8.97 8.49 -18.26
CA ARG A 93 8.90 9.94 -18.25
C ARG A 93 8.39 10.34 -19.62
N ASP A 94 7.15 10.80 -19.66
CA ASP A 94 6.62 11.57 -20.80
C ASP A 94 7.41 12.89 -20.93
#